data_AF-A0A2I0K7J3-F1
#
_entry.id   AF-A0A2I0K7J3-F1
#
_cell.length_a   1.000
_cell.length_b   1.000
_cell.length_c   1.000
_cell.angle_alpha   90.00
_cell.angle_beta   90.00
_cell.angle_gamma   90.00
#
_symmetry.space_group_name_H-M   'P 1'
#
loop_
_entity.id
_entity.type
_entity.pdbx_description
1 polymer ?
#
loop_
_entity_poly.entity_id
_entity_poly.type
_entity_poly.pdbx_seq_one_letter_code
_entity_poly.pdbx_strand_id
1 'polypeptide(L)'
;MNSPSSVRVLSRAVARALSTAAPTPSTFPLKTVTRSNFEPVLESLRDHVRSADFVAVDLEMTGVTSAPWRESFEFDRHDVRYLKVKDSAEKFAVVQFGVCPFRWDSEKLSFTAHPHNFYVFPRQELSVRGSSSEFLCQTSSIDFLARYQFDFNLCIREGIYYLSFLSSFP
;
A
#
# COMPACT_ATOMS: atom_id res chain seq x y z
N MET A 1 30.83 -36.96 32.36
CA MET A 1 31.61 -36.63 31.16
C MET A 1 30.67 -36.61 29.96
N ASN A 2 30.76 -35.52 29.22
CA ASN A 2 29.91 -34.99 28.16
C ASN A 2 29.46 -35.94 27.04
N SER A 3 28.21 -35.75 26.59
CA SER A 3 27.91 -35.66 25.15
C SER A 3 26.57 -34.92 24.95
N PRO A 4 26.53 -33.76 24.28
CA PRO A 4 25.28 -33.11 23.90
C PRO A 4 24.85 -33.55 22.49
N SER A 5 23.56 -33.90 22.36
CA SER A 5 22.89 -34.11 21.09
C SER A 5 22.83 -32.80 20.30
N SER A 6 23.44 -32.82 19.12
CA SER A 6 23.58 -31.70 18.18
C SER A 6 22.22 -31.26 17.60
N VAL A 7 21.70 -30.11 18.04
CA VAL A 7 20.61 -29.41 17.35
C VAL A 7 21.19 -28.73 16.10
N ARG A 8 20.86 -29.23 14.91
CA ARG A 8 21.23 -28.60 13.64
C ARG A 8 20.38 -27.34 13.43
N VAL A 9 20.97 -26.18 13.71
CA VAL A 9 20.43 -24.89 13.25
C VAL A 9 20.77 -24.75 11.75
N LEU A 10 19.75 -24.83 10.89
CA LEU A 10 19.88 -24.53 9.46
C LEU A 10 19.92 -23.01 9.28
N SER A 11 21.12 -22.43 9.39
CA SER A 11 21.38 -21.06 8.96
C SER A 11 21.30 -20.98 7.44
N ARG A 12 20.20 -20.43 6.90
CA ARG A 12 20.09 -20.06 5.48
C ARG A 12 20.99 -18.86 5.22
N ALA A 13 22.18 -19.10 4.67
CA ALA A 13 23.02 -18.06 4.11
C ALA A 13 22.42 -17.64 2.76
N VAL A 14 21.81 -16.44 2.71
CA VAL A 14 21.49 -15.77 1.44
C VAL A 14 22.70 -14.89 1.10
N ALA A 15 23.52 -15.37 0.17
CA ALA A 15 24.61 -14.58 -0.39
C ALA A 15 23.99 -13.39 -1.16
N ARG A 16 24.21 -12.18 -0.66
CA ARG A 16 23.76 -10.93 -1.28
C ARG A 16 24.81 -10.51 -2.31
N ALA A 17 24.54 -10.77 -3.59
CA ALA A 17 25.30 -10.15 -4.67
C ALA A 17 24.99 -8.64 -4.65
N LEU A 18 25.98 -7.84 -4.25
CA LEU A 18 25.95 -6.38 -4.40
C LEU A 18 26.09 -6.06 -5.89
N SER A 19 24.96 -5.97 -6.60
CA SER A 19 24.93 -5.36 -7.92
C SER A 19 24.89 -3.84 -7.73
N THR A 20 26.03 -3.19 -7.97
CA THR A 20 26.10 -1.74 -8.18
C THR A 20 25.67 -1.43 -9.61
N ALA A 21 24.37 -1.56 -9.89
CA ALA A 21 23.77 -1.04 -11.11
C ALA A 21 23.09 0.28 -10.77
N ALA A 22 23.46 1.35 -11.48
CA ALA A 22 22.71 2.60 -11.48
C ALA A 22 21.24 2.29 -11.86
N PRO A 23 20.25 3.01 -11.31
CA PRO A 23 18.85 2.77 -11.65
C PRO A 23 18.68 3.00 -13.15
N THR A 24 18.43 1.92 -13.89
CA THR A 24 17.94 1.99 -15.25
C THR A 24 16.57 2.69 -15.19
N PRO A 25 16.33 3.77 -15.94
CA PRO A 25 15.01 4.38 -15.98
C PRO A 25 14.04 3.31 -16.47
N SER A 26 13.07 2.94 -15.65
CA SER A 26 12.04 1.99 -16.04
C SER A 26 11.35 2.54 -17.28
N THR A 27 11.39 1.79 -18.38
CA THR A 27 10.74 2.13 -19.65
C THR A 27 9.21 2.18 -19.54
N PHE A 28 8.67 1.79 -18.38
CA PHE A 28 7.27 1.97 -18.01
C PHE A 28 7.12 3.26 -17.20
N PRO A 29 6.37 4.26 -17.71
CA PRO A 29 6.13 5.49 -16.97
C PRO A 29 5.14 5.22 -15.83
N LEU A 30 5.65 4.79 -14.68
CA LEU A 30 4.89 4.80 -13.43
C LEU A 30 4.55 6.25 -13.08
N LYS A 31 3.26 6.55 -12.94
CA LYS A 31 2.80 7.90 -12.65
C LYS A 31 2.61 8.09 -11.15
N THR A 32 3.48 8.87 -10.53
CA THR A 32 3.29 9.33 -9.15
C THR A 32 2.22 10.41 -9.12
N VAL A 33 1.17 10.20 -8.32
CA VAL A 33 0.03 11.10 -8.19
C VAL A 33 -0.01 11.69 -6.79
N THR A 34 -0.08 13.00 -6.74
CA THR A 34 -0.12 13.84 -5.54
C THR A 34 -1.26 14.83 -5.66
N ARG A 35 -1.56 15.55 -4.59
CA ARG A 35 -2.58 16.60 -4.58
C ARG A 35 -2.40 17.61 -5.72
N SER A 36 -1.16 18.03 -5.97
CA SER A 36 -0.84 19.05 -6.99
C SER A 36 -1.11 18.63 -8.44
N ASN A 37 -1.10 17.32 -8.75
CA ASN A 37 -1.33 16.83 -10.11
C ASN A 37 -2.58 15.92 -10.22
N PHE A 38 -3.34 15.75 -9.13
CA PHE A 38 -4.44 14.80 -9.05
C PHE A 38 -5.47 14.98 -10.16
N GLU A 39 -6.00 16.18 -10.35
CA GLU A 39 -7.10 16.46 -11.29
C GLU A 39 -6.75 16.08 -12.75
N PRO A 40 -5.66 16.59 -13.36
CA PRO A 40 -5.31 16.22 -14.73
C PRO A 40 -4.92 14.74 -14.86
N VAL A 41 -4.33 14.12 -13.82
CA VAL A 41 -4.06 12.68 -13.85
C VAL A 41 -5.37 11.89 -13.83
N LEU A 42 -6.31 12.26 -12.98
CA LEU A 42 -7.60 11.58 -12.83
C LEU A 42 -8.39 11.58 -14.14
N GLU A 43 -8.38 12.69 -14.88
CA GLU A 43 -9.00 12.77 -16.21
C GLU A 43 -8.43 11.71 -17.16
N SER A 44 -7.11 11.65 -17.31
CA SER A 44 -6.46 10.63 -18.16
C SER A 44 -6.65 9.20 -17.64
N LEU A 45 -6.70 8.99 -16.32
CA LEU A 45 -6.90 7.67 -15.74
C LEU A 45 -8.32 7.15 -16.02
N ARG A 46 -9.34 8.01 -16.04
CA ARG A 46 -10.73 7.62 -16.34
C ARG A 46 -10.84 6.94 -17.70
N ASP A 47 -10.13 7.43 -18.70
CA ASP A 47 -10.15 6.84 -20.05
C ASP A 47 -9.44 5.48 -20.10
N HIS A 48 -8.31 5.33 -19.39
CA HIS A 48 -7.65 4.03 -19.23
C HIS A 48 -8.53 3.02 -18.48
N VAL A 49 -9.22 3.43 -17.42
CA VAL A 49 -10.15 2.56 -16.67
C VAL A 49 -11.33 2.14 -17.53
N ARG A 50 -11.92 3.06 -18.31
CA ARG A 50 -13.05 2.76 -19.22
C ARG A 50 -12.68 1.78 -20.33
N SER A 51 -11.44 1.81 -20.79
CA SER A 51 -10.95 0.97 -21.88
C SER A 51 -10.25 -0.32 -21.43
N ALA A 52 -9.97 -0.47 -20.13
CA ALA A 52 -9.28 -1.62 -19.59
C ALA A 52 -10.15 -2.88 -19.58
N ASP A 53 -9.49 -4.03 -19.74
CA ASP A 53 -10.11 -5.34 -19.56
C ASP A 53 -10.17 -5.73 -18.08
N PHE A 54 -9.19 -5.29 -17.28
CA PHE A 54 -9.21 -5.40 -15.83
C PHE A 54 -8.35 -4.32 -15.18
N VAL A 55 -8.55 -4.11 -13.87
CA VAL A 55 -7.78 -3.16 -13.06
C VAL A 55 -7.21 -3.90 -11.86
N ALA A 56 -5.90 -3.76 -11.63
CA ALA A 56 -5.25 -4.22 -10.41
C ALA A 56 -5.11 -3.05 -9.42
N VAL A 57 -5.21 -3.35 -8.13
CA VAL A 57 -5.03 -2.39 -7.04
C VAL A 57 -4.09 -2.95 -5.97
N ASP A 58 -3.37 -2.06 -5.30
CA ASP A 58 -2.46 -2.41 -4.19
C ASP A 58 -2.40 -1.27 -3.15
N LEU A 59 -2.17 -1.60 -1.88
CA LEU A 59 -2.17 -0.65 -0.77
C LEU A 59 -0.87 -0.68 0.01
N GLU A 60 -0.31 0.50 0.27
CA GLU A 60 0.70 0.67 1.31
C GLU A 60 0.05 1.20 2.58
N MET A 61 0.27 0.49 3.69
CA MET A 61 -0.40 0.75 4.97
C MET A 61 0.60 1.00 6.09
N THR A 62 0.22 1.81 7.07
CA THR A 62 1.05 2.13 8.24
C THR A 62 1.18 0.97 9.23
N GLY A 63 0.44 -0.12 9.02
CA GLY A 63 0.49 -1.36 9.81
C GLY A 63 -0.37 -2.46 9.20
N VAL A 64 -0.24 -3.68 9.72
CA VAL A 64 -0.96 -4.86 9.21
C VAL A 64 -1.80 -5.53 10.30
N THR A 65 -1.24 -5.74 11.49
CA THR A 65 -1.92 -6.42 12.61
C THR A 65 -1.92 -5.54 13.85
N SER A 66 -3.11 -5.22 14.36
CA SER A 66 -3.26 -4.27 15.47
C SER A 66 -2.76 -4.80 16.81
N ALA A 67 -2.70 -6.12 16.97
CA ALA A 67 -2.11 -6.81 18.12
C ALA A 67 -1.74 -8.26 17.79
N PRO A 68 -0.71 -8.85 18.44
CA PRO A 68 -0.30 -10.24 18.17
C PRO A 68 -1.42 -11.28 18.36
N TRP A 69 -2.27 -11.10 19.37
CA TRP A 69 -3.41 -12.01 19.62
C TRP A 69 -4.57 -11.85 18.63
N ARG A 70 -4.50 -10.87 17.72
CA ARG A 70 -5.46 -10.65 16.65
C ARG A 70 -4.97 -11.17 15.29
N GLU A 71 -3.87 -11.90 15.25
CA GLU A 71 -3.48 -12.64 14.06
C GLU A 71 -4.58 -13.64 13.65
N SER A 72 -4.75 -13.78 12.35
CA SER A 72 -5.69 -14.73 11.78
C SER A 72 -5.08 -16.12 11.79
N PHE A 73 -5.76 -17.08 12.39
CA PHE A 73 -5.34 -18.48 12.42
C PHE A 73 -6.13 -19.28 11.38
N GLU A 74 -5.55 -20.39 10.90
CA GLU A 74 -6.17 -21.25 9.88
C GLU A 74 -7.56 -21.73 10.29
N PHE A 75 -7.73 -22.03 11.59
CA PHE A 75 -8.98 -22.53 12.17
C PHE A 75 -9.97 -21.44 12.59
N ASP A 76 -9.67 -20.16 12.36
CA ASP A 76 -10.65 -19.09 12.61
C ASP A 76 -11.87 -19.27 11.70
N ARG A 77 -13.06 -19.10 12.27
CA ARG A 77 -14.27 -18.90 11.46
C ARG A 77 -14.17 -17.60 10.65
N HIS A 78 -14.82 -17.56 9.50
CA HIS A 78 -14.74 -16.43 8.57
C HIS A 78 -15.17 -15.09 9.17
N ASP A 79 -16.19 -15.09 10.02
CA ASP A 79 -16.67 -13.88 10.73
C ASP A 79 -15.64 -13.36 11.76
N VAL A 80 -14.99 -14.26 12.51
CA VAL A 80 -13.91 -13.89 13.44
C VAL A 80 -12.73 -13.31 12.67
N ARG A 81 -12.35 -13.94 11.55
CA ARG A 81 -11.28 -13.43 10.67
C ARG A 81 -11.63 -12.04 10.13
N TYR A 82 -12.86 -11.83 9.68
CA TYR A 82 -13.35 -10.52 9.25
C TYR A 82 -13.21 -9.48 10.36
N LEU A 83 -13.65 -9.77 11.59
CA LEU A 83 -13.56 -8.83 12.71
C LEU A 83 -12.11 -8.48 13.07
N LYS A 84 -11.18 -9.45 12.99
CA LYS A 84 -9.74 -9.21 13.20
C LYS A 84 -9.14 -8.29 12.15
N VAL A 85 -9.44 -8.52 10.87
CA VAL A 85 -8.97 -7.69 9.75
C VAL A 85 -9.61 -6.30 9.82
N LYS A 86 -10.91 -6.22 10.07
CA LYS A 86 -11.65 -4.96 10.25
C LYS A 86 -11.01 -4.09 11.34
N ASP A 87 -10.73 -4.66 12.52
CA ASP A 87 -10.08 -3.92 13.62
C ASP A 87 -8.72 -3.33 13.22
N SER A 88 -7.97 -4.02 12.36
CA SER A 88 -6.68 -3.52 11.85
C SER A 88 -6.88 -2.44 10.78
N ALA A 89 -7.80 -2.67 9.84
CA ALA A 89 -8.14 -1.73 8.76
C ALA A 89 -8.73 -0.41 9.28
N GLU A 90 -9.43 -0.42 10.42
CA GLU A 90 -9.97 0.80 11.05
C GLU A 90 -8.90 1.61 11.81
N LYS A 91 -7.73 1.02 12.11
CA LYS A 91 -6.69 1.65 12.93
C LYS A 91 -5.47 2.10 12.14
N PHE A 92 -5.09 1.37 11.10
CA PHE A 92 -3.94 1.71 10.27
C PHE A 92 -4.38 2.51 9.06
N ALA A 93 -3.59 3.52 8.68
CA ALA A 93 -3.87 4.34 7.53
C ALA A 93 -3.32 3.68 6.26
N VAL A 94 -4.07 3.82 5.16
CA VAL A 94 -3.52 3.69 3.81
C VAL A 94 -2.78 5.00 3.49
N VAL A 95 -1.53 4.90 3.06
CA VAL A 95 -0.66 6.05 2.72
C VAL A 95 -0.31 6.11 1.23
N GLN A 96 -0.49 5.00 0.51
CA GLN A 96 -0.45 4.99 -0.95
C GLN A 96 -1.45 3.98 -1.51
N PHE A 97 -2.09 4.37 -2.61
CA PHE A 97 -3.02 3.55 -3.37
C PHE A 97 -2.47 3.34 -4.78
N GLY A 98 -2.04 2.12 -5.09
CA GLY A 98 -1.62 1.70 -6.42
C GLY A 98 -2.82 1.31 -7.28
N VAL A 99 -2.92 1.83 -8.50
CA VAL A 99 -3.96 1.50 -9.47
C VAL A 99 -3.32 1.24 -10.83
N CYS A 100 -3.62 0.10 -11.45
CA CYS A 100 -3.10 -0.24 -12.76
C CYS A 100 -4.20 -0.84 -13.65
N PRO A 101 -4.78 -0.06 -14.56
CA PRO A 101 -5.61 -0.58 -15.65
C PRO A 101 -4.76 -1.34 -16.67
N PHE A 102 -5.27 -2.48 -17.12
CA PHE A 102 -4.64 -3.34 -18.13
C PHE A 102 -5.55 -3.49 -19.34
N ARG A 103 -4.98 -3.36 -20.54
CA ARG A 103 -5.69 -3.53 -21.82
C ARG A 103 -4.91 -4.48 -22.72
N TRP A 104 -5.59 -5.51 -23.21
CA TRP A 104 -5.08 -6.46 -24.20
C TRP A 104 -4.91 -5.76 -25.56
N ASP A 105 -3.71 -5.87 -26.11
CA ASP A 105 -3.37 -5.48 -27.46
C ASP A 105 -3.27 -6.75 -28.31
N SER A 106 -4.25 -6.94 -29.20
CA SER A 106 -4.30 -8.13 -30.07
C SER A 106 -3.24 -8.14 -31.16
N GLU A 107 -2.72 -6.98 -31.54
CA GLU A 107 -1.65 -6.89 -32.55
C GLU A 107 -0.31 -7.29 -31.93
N LYS A 108 -0.06 -6.84 -30.69
CA LYS A 108 1.16 -7.18 -29.93
C LYS A 108 1.06 -8.46 -29.11
N LEU A 109 -0.11 -9.08 -29.05
CA LEU A 109 -0.42 -10.25 -28.23
C LEU A 109 0.07 -10.08 -26.76
N SER A 110 -0.15 -8.90 -26.19
CA SER A 110 0.32 -8.56 -24.84
C SER A 110 -0.60 -7.57 -24.15
N PHE A 111 -0.48 -7.45 -22.82
CA PHE A 111 -1.18 -6.41 -22.06
C PHE A 111 -0.36 -5.13 -22.02
N THR A 112 -1.02 -4.01 -22.30
CA THR A 112 -0.53 -2.67 -21.97
C THR A 112 -1.00 -2.31 -20.57
N ALA A 113 -0.07 -1.89 -19.72
CA ALA A 113 -0.31 -1.53 -18.33
C ALA A 113 -0.18 -0.02 -18.11
N HIS A 114 -1.06 0.55 -17.29
CA HIS A 114 -1.07 1.98 -16.97
C HIS A 114 -0.95 2.20 -15.45
N PRO A 115 0.22 1.97 -14.83
CA PRO A 115 0.37 2.02 -13.38
C PRO A 115 0.42 3.45 -12.82
N HIS A 116 -0.32 3.68 -11.72
CA HIS A 116 -0.43 4.95 -11.01
C HIS A 116 -0.28 4.73 -9.50
N ASN A 117 0.58 5.50 -8.84
CA ASN A 117 0.75 5.47 -7.38
C ASN A 117 0.23 6.77 -6.77
N PHE A 118 -0.94 6.70 -6.14
CA PHE A 118 -1.56 7.83 -5.46
C PHE A 118 -1.05 7.93 -4.03
N TYR A 119 -0.33 9.00 -3.71
CA TYR A 119 -0.04 9.33 -2.32
C TYR A 119 -1.29 9.89 -1.68
N VAL A 120 -1.73 9.29 -0.58
CA VAL A 120 -2.92 9.70 0.17
C VAL A 120 -2.53 9.98 1.62
N PHE A 121 -3.19 10.94 2.25
CA PHE A 121 -2.93 11.22 3.65
C PHE A 121 -4.24 11.57 4.37
N PRO A 122 -4.54 10.91 5.51
CA PRO A 122 -5.80 11.07 6.23
C PRO A 122 -5.81 12.39 7.01
N ARG A 123 -5.91 13.51 6.28
CA ARG A 123 -6.06 14.85 6.84
C ARG A 123 -7.50 15.31 6.65
N GLN A 124 -8.12 15.74 7.74
CA GLN A 124 -9.43 16.40 7.69
C GLN A 124 -9.21 17.91 7.55
N GLU A 125 -9.58 18.49 6.41
CA GLU A 125 -9.46 19.94 6.18
C GLU A 125 -10.62 20.72 6.81
N LEU A 126 -11.77 20.06 6.99
CA LEU A 126 -12.95 20.62 7.63
C LEU A 126 -13.00 20.17 9.09
N SER A 127 -12.56 21.04 10.00
CA SER A 127 -12.68 20.90 11.46
C SER A 127 -14.13 21.02 11.96
N VAL A 128 -15.09 20.52 11.18
CA VAL A 128 -16.50 20.44 11.57
C VAL A 128 -16.60 19.30 12.58
N ARG A 129 -16.49 19.65 13.87
CA ARG A 129 -16.73 18.81 15.06
C ARG A 129 -15.56 18.00 15.63
N GLY A 130 -14.39 18.62 15.82
CA GLY A 130 -13.48 18.25 16.92
C GLY A 130 -12.90 16.83 16.95
N SER A 131 -13.05 16.03 15.88
CA SER A 131 -12.37 14.75 15.75
C SER A 131 -11.00 14.96 15.15
N SER A 132 -9.94 14.66 15.91
CA SER A 132 -8.61 14.45 15.33
C SER A 132 -8.66 13.21 14.43
N SER A 133 -8.15 13.33 13.20
CA SER A 133 -7.90 12.16 12.35
C SER A 133 -6.65 11.48 12.89
N GLU A 134 -6.86 10.42 13.68
CA GLU A 134 -5.79 9.64 14.30
C GLU A 134 -5.71 8.25 13.65
N PHE A 135 -4.50 7.77 13.45
CA PHE A 135 -4.21 6.43 12.99
C PHE A 135 -2.96 5.89 13.68
N LEU A 136 -2.84 4.57 13.73
CA LEU A 136 -1.68 3.89 14.31
C LEU A 136 -0.58 3.70 13.27
N CYS A 137 0.66 3.60 13.75
CA CYS A 137 1.81 3.20 12.96
C CYS A 137 2.48 2.01 13.63
N GLN A 138 2.63 0.91 12.89
CA GLN A 138 3.39 -0.25 13.31
C GLN A 138 4.86 -0.05 12.91
N THR A 139 5.78 -0.08 13.87
CA THR A 139 7.21 0.21 13.64
C THR A 139 7.81 -0.65 12.53
N SER A 140 7.47 -1.94 12.47
CA SER A 140 7.96 -2.83 11.40
C SER A 140 7.47 -2.46 10.01
N SER A 141 6.23 -1.98 9.90
CA SER A 141 5.67 -1.52 8.62
C SER A 141 6.28 -0.21 8.17
N ILE A 142 6.48 0.74 9.10
CA ILE A 142 7.15 2.01 8.79
C ILE A 142 8.63 1.78 8.41
N ASP A 143 9.35 0.91 9.12
CA ASP A 143 10.73 0.53 8.76
C ASP A 143 10.79 -0.13 7.38
N PHE A 144 9.84 -1.02 7.07
CA PHE A 144 9.74 -1.65 5.76
C PHE A 144 9.55 -0.60 4.66
N LEU A 145 8.56 0.29 4.80
CA LEU A 145 8.30 1.36 3.84
C LEU A 145 9.53 2.26 3.64
N ALA A 146 10.18 2.68 4.73
CA ALA A 146 11.40 3.49 4.68
C ALA A 146 12.54 2.77 3.94
N ARG A 147 12.71 1.47 4.19
CA ARG A 147 13.73 0.63 3.54
C ARG A 147 13.52 0.56 2.03
N TYR A 148 12.27 0.50 1.58
CA TYR A 148 11.89 0.48 0.16
C TYR A 148 11.64 1.89 -0.42
N GLN A 149 12.21 2.93 0.20
CA GLN A 149 12.25 4.30 -0.33
C GLN A 149 10.87 4.95 -0.48
N PHE A 150 9.91 4.59 0.38
CA PHE A 150 8.66 5.34 0.49
C PHE A 150 8.94 6.78 0.95
N ASP A 151 8.44 7.78 0.21
CA ASP A 151 8.63 9.19 0.57
C ASP A 151 7.52 9.68 1.53
N PHE A 152 7.79 9.55 2.83
CA PHE A 152 6.90 10.05 3.87
C PHE A 152 6.71 11.57 3.82
N ASN A 153 7.72 12.33 3.39
CA ASN A 153 7.61 13.79 3.31
C ASN A 153 6.70 14.20 2.17
N LEU A 154 6.74 13.49 1.04
CA LEU A 154 5.80 13.68 -0.06
C LEU A 154 4.38 13.27 0.37
N CYS A 155 4.23 12.13 1.02
CA CYS A 155 2.95 11.64 1.55
C CYS A 155 2.28 12.67 2.46
N ILE A 156 3.00 13.22 3.45
CA ILE A 156 2.42 14.13 4.45
C ILE A 156 2.12 15.51 3.84
N ARG A 157 3.00 16.04 2.98
CA ARG A 157 2.85 17.41 2.43
C ARG A 157 1.90 17.48 1.25
N GLU A 158 1.94 16.47 0.38
CA GLU A 158 1.28 16.46 -0.93
C GLU A 158 0.35 15.25 -1.12
N GLY A 159 0.08 14.49 -0.06
CA GLY A 159 -0.93 13.43 -0.08
C GLY A 159 -2.32 13.97 -0.38
N ILE A 160 -3.03 13.26 -1.23
CA ILE A 160 -4.42 13.57 -1.59
C ILE A 160 -5.30 13.32 -0.37
N TYR A 161 -6.18 14.28 -0.09
CA TYR A 161 -7.16 14.17 0.99
C TYR A 161 -8.40 13.43 0.50
N TYR A 162 -9.03 12.68 1.39
CA TYR A 162 -10.27 11.96 1.10
C TYR A 162 -11.24 12.11 2.26
N LEU A 163 -12.53 12.06 1.93
CA LEU A 163 -13.62 12.04 2.88
C LEU A 163 -14.37 10.73 2.72
N SER A 164 -14.70 10.07 3.82
CA SER A 164 -15.64 8.96 3.78
C SER A 164 -17.06 9.51 3.60
N PHE A 165 -17.87 8.87 2.77
CA PHE A 165 -19.26 9.28 2.52
C PHE A 165 -20.10 9.44 3.80
N LEU A 166 -19.78 8.66 4.84
CA LEU A 166 -20.42 8.74 6.17
C LEU A 166 -20.12 10.04 6.93
N SER A 167 -19.07 10.77 6.56
CA SER A 167 -18.75 12.09 7.15
C SER A 167 -19.53 13.25 6.51
N SER A 168 -20.35 12.97 5.48
CA SER A 168 -21.05 13.99 4.68
C SER A 168 -22.54 14.16 5.01
N PHE A 169 -23.09 13.42 5.97
CA PHE A 169 -24.48 13.57 6.42
C PHE A 169 -24.58 13.78 7.94
N PRO A 170 -25.25 14.85 8.41
CA PRO A 170 -25.54 15.07 9.83
C PRO A 170 -26.65 14.15 10.38
#